data_AF-A0A931T358-F1
#
_entry.id   AF-A0A931T358-F1
#
_cell.length_a   1.000
_cell.length_b   1.000
_cell.length_c   1.000
_cell.angle_alpha   90.00
_cell.angle_beta   90.00
_cell.angle_gamma   90.00
#
_symmetry.space_group_name_H-M   'P 1'
#
loop_
_entity.id
_entity.type
_entity.pdbx_description
1 polymer ?
#
loop_
_entity_poly.entity_id
_entity_poly.type
_entity_poly.pdbx_seq_one_letter_code
_entity_poly.pdbx_strand_id
1 'polypeptide(L)'
;KHGKLGDREKLWGLSLMGLQLWNIIRGVDFLLSLPEVDPERIGCTGASGGGTQTFMLTAVDDRVRVSAPVCMVSAHMQGGCICENAPGLRVDLMNTEIAAMAAPRPLLLVSASGDWTKHNPEEEYPGVRSVYKLYSAEDRVKNAHFDAGHNYNQDSREAVYTFFRQWLMGEKTLKRVKEQPFEVESDKDLLVFPGRQRPAGVASGAEVLDNLVEARRAQVSGWQRRDSRGPARLREQFQVAVEHTLNVSTPAPDDVQATMCGRREGPDFQVEKLLLGRKSAGDQLPALLFQPPGEVRVAPVVILIHPEGKSAWAESGSDSPGDLVQALLAKKMGVLTLDTFLTGEYQRRGGCTGRNLGGMAHWTTYNRTDAAERIQDVLTAVSFLKARPSTAAVHLVGWGRAGLLCLFARALTPNVGRAVIDAAQADMGSDEAWLADRFIPGLQWCGGVNAAVALSAPAPLMILNTGRAFDASPLAQIYEAAGAPGHLRVRVECVSAKSLANYLMSSQ
;
A
#
# COMPACT_ATOMS: atom_id res chain seq x y z
N LYS A 1 -2.44 -14.29 -24.63
CA LYS A 1 -1.55 -13.47 -23.76
C LYS A 1 -2.42 -12.45 -23.05
N HIS A 2 -2.46 -12.44 -21.72
CA HIS A 2 -3.19 -11.41 -20.98
C HIS A 2 -2.57 -10.03 -21.27
N GLY A 3 -3.41 -9.05 -21.65
CA GLY A 3 -2.98 -7.67 -21.85
C GLY A 3 -2.44 -7.08 -20.55
N LYS A 4 -1.49 -6.16 -20.65
CA LYS A 4 -0.93 -5.44 -19.48
C LYS A 4 -1.78 -4.21 -19.20
N LEU A 5 -2.22 -4.04 -17.96
CA LEU A 5 -2.62 -2.73 -17.45
C LEU A 5 -1.36 -1.88 -17.21
N GLY A 6 -1.45 -0.60 -17.52
CA GLY A 6 -0.38 0.36 -17.29
C GLY A 6 -0.31 0.80 -15.83
N ASP A 7 0.71 1.62 -15.54
CA ASP A 7 0.89 2.17 -14.19
C ASP A 7 -0.14 3.25 -13.86
N ARG A 8 -0.72 3.92 -14.88
CA ARG A 8 -1.86 4.83 -14.71
C ARG A 8 -3.04 4.11 -14.06
N GLU A 9 -3.44 2.94 -14.57
CA GLU A 9 -4.56 2.21 -13.99
C GLU A 9 -4.26 1.76 -12.55
N LYS A 10 -3.01 1.34 -12.28
CA LYS A 10 -2.58 0.98 -10.93
C LYS A 10 -2.61 2.17 -9.98
N LEU A 11 -2.25 3.37 -10.42
CA LEU A 11 -2.33 4.61 -9.63
C LEU A 11 -3.76 4.85 -9.12
N TRP A 12 -4.75 4.45 -9.92
CA TRP A 12 -6.18 4.48 -9.60
C TRP A 12 -6.72 3.19 -8.97
N GLY A 13 -5.83 2.30 -8.49
CA GLY A 13 -6.21 1.09 -7.75
C GLY A 13 -6.76 -0.03 -8.62
N LEU A 14 -6.58 0.02 -9.94
CA LEU A 14 -7.04 -1.02 -10.86
C LEU A 14 -5.91 -2.02 -11.12
N SER A 15 -6.26 -3.31 -11.12
CA SER A 15 -5.35 -4.41 -11.48
C SER A 15 -6.12 -5.50 -12.22
N LEU A 16 -5.43 -6.30 -13.03
CA LEU A 16 -6.10 -7.31 -13.86
C LEU A 16 -6.70 -8.39 -12.98
N MET A 17 -5.95 -8.76 -11.93
CA MET A 17 -6.43 -9.64 -10.89
C MET A 17 -7.70 -9.09 -10.24
N GLY A 18 -7.71 -7.81 -9.83
CA GLY A 18 -8.87 -7.18 -9.20
C GLY A 18 -10.08 -7.11 -10.14
N LEU A 19 -9.88 -6.85 -11.43
CA LEU A 19 -10.96 -6.85 -12.43
C LEU A 19 -11.52 -8.26 -12.68
N GLN A 20 -10.67 -9.28 -12.76
CA GLN A 20 -11.12 -10.67 -12.88
C GLN A 20 -11.87 -11.12 -11.61
N LEU A 21 -11.35 -10.79 -10.44
CA LEU A 21 -12.01 -11.07 -9.17
C LEU A 21 -13.38 -10.38 -9.10
N TRP A 22 -13.47 -9.11 -9.53
CA TRP A 22 -14.74 -8.38 -9.60
C TRP A 22 -15.73 -9.06 -10.56
N ASN A 23 -15.28 -9.54 -11.71
CA ASN A 23 -16.13 -10.30 -12.63
C ASN A 23 -16.68 -11.57 -11.98
N ILE A 24 -15.87 -12.26 -11.18
CA ILE A 24 -16.30 -13.48 -10.48
C ILE A 24 -17.30 -13.14 -9.36
N ILE A 25 -17.08 -12.05 -8.62
CA ILE A 25 -18.07 -11.54 -7.63
C ILE A 25 -19.40 -11.22 -8.32
N ARG A 26 -19.37 -10.58 -9.51
CA ARG A 26 -20.59 -10.35 -10.32
C ARG A 26 -21.18 -11.65 -10.86
N GLY A 27 -20.36 -12.65 -11.14
CA GLY A 27 -20.82 -14.00 -11.47
C GLY A 27 -21.63 -14.61 -10.33
N VAL A 28 -21.19 -14.44 -9.08
CA VAL A 28 -21.96 -14.85 -7.89
C VAL A 28 -23.28 -14.07 -7.80
N ASP A 29 -23.27 -12.75 -8.01
CA ASP A 29 -24.51 -11.96 -8.04
C ASP A 29 -25.50 -12.49 -9.08
N PHE A 30 -25.01 -12.82 -10.28
CA PHE A 30 -25.83 -13.38 -11.34
C PHE A 30 -26.40 -14.75 -10.95
N LEU A 31 -25.58 -15.67 -10.45
CA LEU A 31 -26.05 -16.98 -9.98
C LEU A 31 -27.16 -16.82 -8.93
N LEU A 32 -26.98 -15.93 -7.96
CA LEU A 32 -27.97 -15.68 -6.91
C LEU A 32 -29.24 -14.99 -7.41
N SER A 33 -29.25 -14.48 -8.64
CA SER A 33 -30.47 -13.95 -9.26
C SER A 33 -31.35 -15.04 -9.89
N LEU A 34 -30.82 -16.25 -10.07
CA LEU A 34 -31.53 -17.38 -10.66
C LEU A 34 -32.39 -18.09 -9.60
N PRO A 35 -33.69 -18.37 -9.87
CA PRO A 35 -34.59 -18.99 -8.89
C PRO A 35 -34.20 -20.42 -8.51
N GLU A 36 -33.38 -21.09 -9.31
CA GLU A 36 -32.90 -22.46 -9.08
C GLU A 36 -31.68 -22.52 -8.14
N VAL A 37 -31.08 -21.38 -7.79
CA VAL A 37 -29.85 -21.33 -6.97
C VAL A 37 -30.19 -21.16 -5.49
N ASP A 38 -29.73 -22.10 -4.67
CA ASP A 38 -29.77 -21.98 -3.21
C ASP A 38 -28.62 -21.06 -2.72
N PRO A 39 -28.91 -19.88 -2.13
CA PRO A 39 -27.89 -18.96 -1.65
C PRO A 39 -27.01 -19.53 -0.52
N GLU A 40 -27.47 -20.58 0.17
CA GLU A 40 -26.71 -21.25 1.23
C GLU A 40 -25.79 -22.35 0.68
N ARG A 41 -25.72 -22.55 -0.64
CA ARG A 41 -24.97 -23.65 -1.27
C ARG A 41 -24.09 -23.22 -2.44
N ILE A 42 -23.38 -22.10 -2.29
CA ILE A 42 -22.42 -21.62 -3.30
C ILE A 42 -21.04 -22.25 -3.07
N GLY A 43 -20.57 -23.03 -4.05
CA GLY A 43 -19.21 -23.58 -4.10
C GLY A 43 -18.32 -22.85 -5.11
N CYS A 44 -17.02 -22.78 -4.84
CA CYS A 44 -16.05 -22.20 -5.77
C CYS A 44 -14.84 -23.14 -5.98
N THR A 45 -14.47 -23.37 -7.24
CA THR A 45 -13.29 -24.16 -7.61
C THR A 45 -12.67 -23.65 -8.92
N GLY A 46 -11.37 -23.83 -9.06
CA GLY A 46 -10.61 -23.49 -10.25
C GLY A 46 -9.17 -23.98 -10.11
N ALA A 47 -8.49 -24.18 -11.24
CA ALA A 47 -7.12 -24.69 -11.28
C ALA A 47 -6.09 -23.63 -11.66
N SER A 48 -4.89 -23.71 -11.07
CA SER A 48 -3.78 -22.79 -11.36
C SER A 48 -4.18 -21.33 -11.12
N GLY A 49 -4.10 -20.44 -12.11
CA GLY A 49 -4.65 -19.08 -12.00
C GLY A 49 -6.14 -19.01 -11.61
N GLY A 50 -6.95 -20.01 -11.98
CA GLY A 50 -8.32 -20.16 -11.47
C GLY A 50 -8.37 -20.58 -10.00
N GLY A 51 -7.36 -21.32 -9.53
CA GLY A 51 -7.14 -21.60 -8.12
C GLY A 51 -6.79 -20.32 -7.35
N THR A 52 -5.96 -19.45 -7.93
CA THR A 52 -5.70 -18.09 -7.41
C THR A 52 -7.01 -17.34 -7.23
N GLN A 53 -7.83 -17.26 -8.28
CA GLN A 53 -9.12 -16.57 -8.19
C GLN A 53 -10.10 -17.24 -7.20
N THR A 54 -10.04 -18.56 -7.03
CA THR A 54 -10.89 -19.30 -6.08
C THR A 54 -10.62 -18.90 -4.63
N PHE A 55 -9.36 -18.95 -4.18
CA PHE A 55 -9.05 -18.58 -2.80
C PHE A 55 -9.17 -17.07 -2.59
N MET A 56 -8.91 -16.25 -3.60
CA MET A 56 -9.13 -14.79 -3.54
C MET A 56 -10.62 -14.42 -3.41
N LEU A 57 -11.52 -15.07 -4.18
CA LEU A 57 -12.96 -14.87 -4.04
C LEU A 57 -13.43 -15.30 -2.66
N THR A 58 -13.00 -16.48 -2.21
CA THR A 58 -13.38 -17.00 -0.90
C THR A 58 -12.96 -16.02 0.20
N ALA A 59 -11.77 -15.44 0.11
CA ALA A 59 -11.23 -14.46 1.03
C ALA A 59 -12.07 -13.16 1.14
N VAL A 60 -12.75 -12.72 0.09
CA VAL A 60 -13.42 -11.40 0.05
C VAL A 60 -14.95 -11.48 -0.07
N ASP A 61 -15.51 -12.68 -0.25
CA ASP A 61 -16.95 -12.89 -0.44
C ASP A 61 -17.47 -14.03 0.44
N ASP A 62 -18.22 -13.64 1.48
CA ASP A 62 -18.78 -14.57 2.47
C ASP A 62 -19.88 -15.48 1.91
N ARG A 63 -20.40 -15.17 0.71
CA ARG A 63 -21.43 -15.99 0.06
C ARG A 63 -20.89 -17.33 -0.40
N VAL A 64 -19.58 -17.43 -0.67
CA VAL A 64 -18.93 -18.72 -0.96
C VAL A 64 -18.93 -19.56 0.31
N ARG A 65 -19.63 -20.70 0.26
CA ARG A 65 -19.79 -21.60 1.42
C ARG A 65 -18.76 -22.72 1.45
N VAL A 66 -18.24 -23.13 0.29
CA VAL A 66 -17.25 -24.21 0.15
C VAL A 66 -16.25 -23.83 -0.94
N SER A 67 -14.95 -24.01 -0.66
CA SER A 67 -13.88 -23.62 -1.57
C SER A 67 -12.94 -24.77 -1.89
N ALA A 68 -12.50 -24.89 -3.14
CA ALA A 68 -11.54 -25.89 -3.59
C ALA A 68 -10.56 -25.31 -4.63
N PRO A 69 -9.52 -24.57 -4.21
CA PRO A 69 -8.44 -24.15 -5.10
C PRO A 69 -7.57 -25.35 -5.50
N VAL A 70 -7.34 -25.51 -6.81
CA VAL A 70 -6.63 -26.66 -7.38
C VAL A 70 -5.26 -26.25 -7.91
N CYS A 71 -4.22 -26.98 -7.51
CA CYS A 71 -2.83 -26.83 -7.99
C CYS A 71 -2.31 -25.38 -7.93
N MET A 72 -2.60 -24.64 -6.85
CA MET A 72 -2.16 -23.25 -6.73
C MET A 72 -1.67 -22.80 -5.35
N VAL A 73 -2.33 -23.19 -4.25
CA VAL A 73 -1.93 -22.74 -2.91
C VAL A 73 -0.53 -23.26 -2.59
N SER A 74 0.43 -22.34 -2.44
CA SER A 74 1.85 -22.60 -2.25
C SER A 74 2.49 -21.46 -1.44
N ALA A 75 3.45 -21.80 -0.59
CA ALA A 75 4.26 -20.82 0.14
C ALA A 75 5.35 -20.19 -0.73
N HIS A 76 5.72 -20.82 -1.86
CA HIS A 76 6.90 -20.46 -2.64
C HIS A 76 6.60 -20.08 -4.11
N MET A 77 5.45 -20.47 -4.68
CA MET A 77 4.98 -19.97 -5.97
C MET A 77 3.66 -19.20 -5.81
N GLN A 78 3.70 -17.90 -6.09
CA GLN A 78 2.63 -16.98 -5.72
C GLN A 78 1.68 -16.62 -6.89
N GLY A 79 1.96 -17.09 -8.10
CA GLY A 79 1.19 -16.83 -9.32
C GLY A 79 2.09 -16.35 -10.46
N GLY A 80 2.02 -17.01 -11.62
CA GLY A 80 2.92 -16.76 -12.75
C GLY A 80 2.45 -15.64 -13.68
N CYS A 81 1.21 -15.20 -13.53
CA CYS A 81 0.59 -14.23 -14.43
C CYS A 81 0.22 -12.90 -13.74
N ILE A 82 0.14 -11.80 -14.50
CA ILE A 82 -0.32 -10.49 -13.99
C ILE A 82 -1.75 -10.53 -13.44
N CYS A 83 -2.58 -11.47 -13.90
CA CYS A 83 -3.95 -11.65 -13.40
C CYS A 83 -4.02 -12.33 -12.02
N GLU A 84 -2.87 -12.71 -11.45
CA GLU A 84 -2.74 -13.35 -10.13
C GLU A 84 -2.00 -12.44 -9.13
N ASN A 85 -1.62 -11.24 -9.57
CA ASN A 85 -0.64 -10.39 -8.91
C ASN A 85 -1.13 -8.93 -8.88
N ALA A 86 -1.90 -8.59 -7.85
CA ALA A 86 -2.30 -7.22 -7.57
C ALA A 86 -1.20 -6.48 -6.77
N PRO A 87 -0.94 -5.19 -7.04
CA PRO A 87 0.01 -4.40 -6.25
C PRO A 87 -0.32 -4.42 -4.75
N GLY A 88 0.70 -4.52 -3.90
CA GLY A 88 0.61 -4.53 -2.44
C GLY A 88 0.12 -5.84 -1.82
N LEU A 89 -0.37 -6.80 -2.62
CA LEU A 89 -1.07 -7.99 -2.12
C LEU A 89 -0.21 -8.91 -1.26
N ARG A 90 1.08 -9.07 -1.60
CA ARG A 90 2.00 -10.05 -1.02
C ARG A 90 3.25 -9.41 -0.42
N VAL A 91 3.10 -8.19 0.11
CA VAL A 91 4.10 -7.63 1.00
C VAL A 91 3.90 -8.30 2.35
N ASP A 92 4.87 -9.08 2.79
CA ASP A 92 4.85 -9.86 4.03
C ASP A 92 3.69 -10.88 4.15
N LEU A 93 3.10 -11.28 3.01
CA LEU A 93 1.99 -12.24 2.94
C LEU A 93 2.19 -13.26 1.82
N MET A 94 1.57 -14.44 1.98
CA MET A 94 1.60 -15.52 0.98
C MET A 94 0.22 -16.13 0.69
N ASN A 95 0.10 -16.87 -0.42
CA ASN A 95 -1.14 -17.56 -0.82
C ASN A 95 -1.72 -18.45 0.29
N THR A 96 -0.86 -19.07 1.12
CA THR A 96 -1.26 -19.90 2.25
C THR A 96 -2.12 -19.14 3.26
N GLU A 97 -1.73 -17.92 3.62
CA GLU A 97 -2.47 -17.08 4.57
C GLU A 97 -3.79 -16.59 3.96
N ILE A 98 -3.77 -16.20 2.68
CA ILE A 98 -4.97 -15.78 1.97
C ILE A 98 -5.98 -16.94 1.88
N ALA A 99 -5.51 -18.15 1.55
CA ALA A 99 -6.36 -19.34 1.54
C ALA A 99 -6.91 -19.69 2.92
N ALA A 100 -6.14 -19.45 3.98
CA ALA A 100 -6.57 -19.66 5.36
C ALA A 100 -7.73 -18.74 5.79
N MET A 101 -7.94 -17.60 5.12
CA MET A 101 -9.11 -16.73 5.37
C MET A 101 -10.46 -17.39 5.02
N ALA A 102 -10.44 -18.57 4.39
CA ALA A 102 -11.64 -19.40 4.29
C ALA A 102 -12.14 -19.87 5.67
N ALA A 103 -11.28 -20.00 6.68
CA ALA A 103 -11.66 -20.52 8.00
C ALA A 103 -12.82 -19.73 8.63
N PRO A 104 -13.83 -20.39 9.23
CA PRO A 104 -14.00 -21.84 9.40
C PRO A 104 -14.88 -22.49 8.31
N ARG A 105 -15.01 -21.89 7.12
CA ARG A 105 -15.76 -22.48 6.00
C ARG A 105 -14.98 -23.66 5.39
N PRO A 106 -15.64 -24.70 4.87
CA PRO A 106 -14.93 -25.83 4.27
C PRO A 106 -13.98 -25.46 3.11
N LEU A 107 -12.76 -25.97 3.18
CA LEU A 107 -11.69 -25.75 2.21
C LEU A 107 -11.00 -27.07 1.81
N LEU A 108 -10.93 -27.35 0.52
CA LEU A 108 -10.14 -28.45 -0.03
C LEU A 108 -8.93 -27.91 -0.81
N LEU A 109 -7.73 -28.14 -0.29
CA LEU A 109 -6.49 -27.89 -1.01
C LEU A 109 -6.21 -29.09 -1.93
N VAL A 110 -6.37 -28.91 -3.24
CA VAL A 110 -5.99 -29.96 -4.20
C VAL A 110 -4.58 -29.66 -4.70
N SER A 111 -3.68 -30.63 -4.60
CA SER A 111 -2.24 -30.47 -4.88
C SER A 111 -1.69 -31.63 -5.68
N ALA A 112 -0.56 -31.40 -6.35
CA ALA A 112 0.09 -32.37 -7.22
C ALA A 112 1.60 -32.49 -6.89
N SER A 113 2.14 -33.71 -6.98
CA SER A 113 3.56 -34.00 -6.73
C SER A 113 4.50 -33.34 -7.75
N GLY A 114 4.01 -33.12 -8.97
CA GLY A 114 4.78 -32.64 -10.12
C GLY A 114 4.70 -31.13 -10.36
N ASP A 115 4.22 -30.33 -9.41
CA ASP A 115 4.19 -28.86 -9.53
C ASP A 115 4.59 -28.14 -8.22
N TRP A 116 4.41 -26.83 -8.17
CA TRP A 116 4.75 -25.99 -7.01
C TRP A 116 3.87 -26.22 -5.77
N THR A 117 2.87 -27.09 -5.84
CA THR A 117 2.06 -27.53 -4.70
C THR A 117 2.55 -28.86 -4.10
N LYS A 118 3.69 -29.38 -4.56
CA LYS A 118 4.25 -30.64 -4.07
C LYS A 118 4.46 -30.73 -2.56
N HIS A 119 4.75 -29.60 -1.90
CA HIS A 119 4.97 -29.56 -0.45
C HIS A 119 3.68 -29.34 0.35
N ASN A 120 2.51 -29.23 -0.30
CA ASN A 120 1.25 -28.93 0.37
C ASN A 120 0.95 -29.87 1.55
N PRO A 121 1.15 -31.21 1.45
CA PRO A 121 0.93 -32.11 2.58
C PRO A 121 1.79 -31.83 3.81
N GLU A 122 2.99 -31.27 3.62
CA GLU A 122 4.03 -31.13 4.64
C GLU A 122 4.20 -29.69 5.14
N GLU A 123 3.91 -28.69 4.30
CA GLU A 123 4.12 -27.27 4.59
C GLU A 123 2.79 -26.48 4.61
N GLU A 124 2.15 -26.31 3.45
CA GLU A 124 1.01 -25.39 3.32
C GLU A 124 -0.26 -25.89 4.02
N TYR A 125 -0.64 -27.17 3.88
CA TYR A 125 -1.83 -27.71 4.54
C TYR A 125 -1.71 -27.69 6.06
N PRO A 126 -0.59 -28.14 6.67
CA PRO A 126 -0.39 -27.97 8.12
C PRO A 126 -0.50 -26.51 8.56
N GLY A 127 0.08 -25.57 7.79
CA GLY A 127 -0.04 -24.13 8.02
C GLY A 127 -1.49 -23.65 8.02
N VAL A 128 -2.24 -23.92 6.96
CA VAL A 128 -3.67 -23.54 6.86
C VAL A 128 -4.49 -24.22 7.97
N ARG A 129 -4.26 -25.51 8.23
CA ARG A 129 -4.97 -26.27 9.27
C ARG A 129 -4.73 -25.70 10.67
N SER A 130 -3.57 -25.12 10.95
CA SER A 130 -3.29 -24.46 12.22
C SER A 130 -4.20 -23.25 12.47
N VAL A 131 -4.61 -22.53 11.41
CA VAL A 131 -5.59 -21.45 11.51
C VAL A 131 -6.99 -22.00 11.81
N TYR A 132 -7.40 -23.08 11.13
CA TYR A 132 -8.70 -23.75 11.39
C TYR A 132 -8.81 -24.27 12.83
N LYS A 133 -7.70 -24.67 13.44
CA LYS A 133 -7.65 -25.08 14.85
C LYS A 133 -8.06 -23.96 15.80
N LEU A 134 -7.78 -22.70 15.49
CA LEU A 134 -8.22 -21.55 16.28
C LEU A 134 -9.76 -21.45 16.35
N TYR A 135 -10.45 -22.05 15.37
CA TYR A 135 -11.90 -22.10 15.28
C TYR A 135 -12.51 -23.46 15.66
N SER A 136 -11.69 -24.42 16.14
CA SER A 136 -12.12 -25.82 16.37
C SER A 136 -12.78 -26.45 15.13
N ALA A 137 -12.23 -26.17 13.95
CA ALA A 137 -12.82 -26.52 12.65
C ALA A 137 -11.87 -27.35 11.76
N GLU A 138 -10.88 -28.05 12.34
CA GLU A 138 -9.87 -28.79 11.56
C GLU A 138 -10.45 -29.89 10.66
N ASP A 139 -11.66 -30.38 10.93
CA ASP A 139 -12.39 -31.35 10.10
C ASP A 139 -12.91 -30.75 8.78
N ARG A 140 -12.94 -29.42 8.69
CA ARG A 140 -13.44 -28.66 7.53
C ARG A 140 -12.38 -28.34 6.49
N VAL A 141 -11.10 -28.53 6.82
CA VAL A 141 -10.00 -28.35 5.87
C VAL A 141 -9.35 -29.69 5.56
N LYS A 142 -9.13 -29.96 4.27
CA LYS A 142 -8.49 -31.20 3.80
C LYS A 142 -7.47 -30.88 2.71
N ASN A 143 -6.49 -31.75 2.57
CA ASN A 143 -5.60 -31.78 1.41
C ASN A 143 -5.86 -33.06 0.61
N ALA A 144 -6.05 -32.92 -0.70
CA ALA A 144 -6.08 -34.02 -1.67
C ALA A 144 -4.82 -33.91 -2.53
N HIS A 145 -3.86 -34.80 -2.28
CA HIS A 145 -2.57 -34.81 -2.95
C HIS A 145 -2.49 -35.96 -3.96
N PHE A 146 -2.10 -35.64 -5.19
CA PHE A 146 -2.05 -36.61 -6.29
C PHE A 146 -0.68 -36.70 -6.91
N ASP A 147 -0.25 -37.92 -7.25
CA ASP A 147 0.96 -38.12 -8.03
C ASP A 147 0.68 -37.81 -9.52
N ALA A 148 0.88 -36.56 -9.89
CA ALA A 148 0.57 -36.04 -11.22
C ALA A 148 1.37 -34.75 -11.52
N GLY A 149 1.45 -34.36 -12.79
CA GLY A 149 1.94 -33.03 -13.19
C GLY A 149 0.92 -31.91 -12.90
N HIS A 150 1.19 -30.69 -13.36
CA HIS A 150 0.29 -29.55 -13.18
C HIS A 150 -1.00 -29.66 -14.03
N ASN A 151 -2.15 -29.98 -13.43
CA ASN A 151 -3.40 -30.22 -14.16
C ASN A 151 -4.67 -30.13 -13.27
N TYR A 152 -5.85 -30.34 -13.89
CA TYR A 152 -7.12 -30.62 -13.20
C TYR A 152 -7.72 -31.94 -13.70
N ASN A 153 -7.02 -33.05 -13.45
CA ASN A 153 -7.34 -34.39 -13.92
C ASN A 153 -8.59 -34.97 -13.23
N GLN A 154 -9.02 -36.14 -13.70
CA GLN A 154 -10.19 -36.83 -13.18
C GLN A 154 -10.10 -37.08 -11.68
N ASP A 155 -8.96 -37.54 -11.15
CA ASP A 155 -8.80 -37.78 -9.71
C ASP A 155 -9.01 -36.50 -8.88
N SER A 156 -8.43 -35.39 -9.35
CA SER A 156 -8.61 -34.07 -8.74
C SER A 156 -10.08 -33.62 -8.78
N ARG A 157 -10.74 -33.76 -9.94
CA ARG A 157 -12.17 -33.42 -10.11
C ARG A 157 -13.06 -34.27 -9.20
N GLU A 158 -12.83 -35.59 -9.15
CA GLU A 158 -13.58 -36.51 -8.28
C GLU A 158 -13.42 -36.19 -6.79
N ALA A 159 -12.25 -35.73 -6.36
CA ALA A 159 -12.05 -35.24 -4.99
C ALA A 159 -12.87 -33.98 -4.70
N VAL A 160 -12.89 -33.02 -5.64
CA VAL A 160 -13.71 -31.81 -5.51
C VAL A 160 -15.21 -32.15 -5.49
N TYR A 161 -15.68 -33.01 -6.39
CA TYR A 161 -17.07 -33.47 -6.40
C TYR A 161 -17.47 -34.10 -5.06
N THR A 162 -16.61 -34.97 -4.53
CA THR A 162 -16.83 -35.65 -3.25
C THR A 162 -16.90 -34.64 -2.10
N PHE A 163 -16.00 -33.66 -2.08
CA PHE A 163 -15.98 -32.62 -1.05
C PHE A 163 -17.18 -31.68 -1.14
N PHE A 164 -17.61 -31.31 -2.35
CA PHE A 164 -18.79 -30.47 -2.55
C PHE A 164 -20.08 -31.21 -2.14
N ARG A 165 -20.22 -32.50 -2.44
CA ARG A 165 -21.36 -33.30 -1.93
C ARG A 165 -21.39 -33.36 -0.41
N GLN A 166 -20.24 -33.49 0.24
CA GLN A 166 -20.15 -33.47 1.70
C GLN A 166 -20.78 -32.18 2.27
N TRP A 167 -20.33 -31.03 1.76
CA TRP A 167 -20.57 -29.75 2.43
C TRP A 167 -21.74 -28.95 1.87
N LEU A 168 -22.02 -29.05 0.57
CA LEU A 168 -23.17 -28.38 -0.06
C LEU A 168 -24.45 -29.24 -0.01
N MET A 169 -24.32 -30.57 -0.04
CA MET A 169 -25.47 -31.48 -0.01
C MET A 169 -25.70 -32.15 1.36
N GLY A 170 -24.78 -31.95 2.32
CA GLY A 170 -24.90 -32.51 3.67
C GLY A 170 -24.71 -34.03 3.73
N GLU A 171 -24.03 -34.62 2.74
CA GLU A 171 -23.83 -36.07 2.68
C GLU A 171 -22.83 -36.53 3.74
N LYS A 172 -23.32 -37.31 4.71
CA LYS A 172 -22.52 -37.81 5.84
C LYS A 172 -21.59 -38.98 5.48
N THR A 173 -21.91 -39.72 4.43
CA THR A 173 -21.15 -40.91 4.01
C THR A 173 -20.41 -40.62 2.72
N LEU A 174 -19.09 -40.42 2.82
CA LEU A 174 -18.23 -40.03 1.69
C LEU A 174 -17.86 -41.23 0.82
N LYS A 175 -18.78 -41.68 -0.03
CA LYS A 175 -18.37 -42.49 -1.18
C LYS A 175 -17.72 -41.56 -2.20
N ARG A 176 -16.51 -41.90 -2.64
CA ARG A 176 -15.83 -41.18 -3.72
C ARG A 176 -16.77 -41.09 -4.92
N VAL A 177 -17.02 -39.87 -5.38
CA VAL A 177 -17.81 -39.62 -6.59
C VAL A 177 -16.98 -40.09 -7.77
N LYS A 178 -17.57 -40.90 -8.65
CA LYS A 178 -16.97 -41.28 -9.92
C LYS A 178 -17.51 -40.43 -11.04
N GLU A 179 -16.61 -39.78 -11.77
CA GLU A 179 -16.97 -38.98 -12.93
C GLU A 179 -17.61 -39.88 -13.98
N GLN A 180 -18.75 -39.44 -14.50
CA GLN A 180 -19.42 -40.14 -15.59
C GLN A 180 -18.90 -39.61 -16.93
N PRO A 181 -18.86 -40.44 -17.98
CA PRO A 181 -18.55 -39.96 -19.32
C PRO A 181 -19.47 -38.80 -19.72
N PHE A 182 -18.90 -37.78 -20.36
CA PHE A 182 -19.62 -36.62 -20.87
C PHE A 182 -19.04 -36.21 -22.21
N GLU A 183 -19.84 -35.50 -23.00
CA GLU A 183 -19.39 -34.86 -24.24
C GLU A 183 -19.02 -33.40 -23.95
N VAL A 184 -17.84 -32.99 -24.42
CA VAL A 184 -17.41 -31.60 -24.31
C VAL A 184 -18.10 -30.80 -25.42
N GLU A 185 -18.84 -29.75 -25.03
CA GLU A 185 -19.45 -28.82 -25.97
C GLU A 185 -18.38 -28.13 -26.83
N SER A 186 -18.72 -27.79 -28.08
CA SER A 186 -17.74 -27.14 -28.95
C SER A 186 -17.44 -25.71 -28.46
N ASP A 187 -16.21 -25.24 -28.64
CA ASP A 187 -15.82 -23.87 -28.27
C ASP A 187 -16.76 -22.80 -28.86
N LYS A 188 -17.30 -23.06 -30.06
CA LYS A 188 -18.24 -22.15 -30.73
C LYS A 188 -19.55 -22.02 -29.96
N ASP A 189 -20.04 -23.10 -29.38
CA ASP A 189 -21.31 -23.13 -28.63
C ASP A 189 -21.18 -22.45 -27.27
N LEU A 190 -19.95 -22.39 -26.73
CA LEU A 190 -19.63 -21.71 -25.47
C LEU A 190 -19.45 -20.19 -25.61
N LEU A 191 -19.30 -19.67 -26.83
CA LEU A 191 -19.18 -18.23 -27.07
C LEU A 191 -20.55 -17.55 -26.99
N VAL A 192 -20.58 -16.34 -26.42
CA VAL A 192 -21.81 -15.51 -26.39
C VAL A 192 -22.10 -14.90 -27.77
N PHE A 193 -21.06 -14.55 -28.54
CA PHE A 193 -21.19 -13.89 -29.86
C PHE A 193 -20.42 -14.60 -30.99
N PRO A 194 -20.60 -15.92 -31.20
CA PRO A 194 -19.89 -16.65 -32.26
C PRO A 194 -20.40 -16.20 -33.63
N GLY A 195 -19.54 -15.55 -34.42
CA GLY A 195 -19.90 -15.04 -35.75
C GLY A 195 -20.98 -13.95 -35.74
N ARG A 196 -21.26 -13.34 -34.57
CA ARG A 196 -22.22 -12.24 -34.42
C ARG A 196 -21.46 -10.96 -34.08
N GLN A 197 -21.94 -9.82 -34.57
CA GLN A 197 -21.44 -8.53 -34.11
C GLN A 197 -21.79 -8.34 -32.64
N ARG A 198 -20.87 -7.72 -31.88
CA ARG A 198 -21.18 -7.28 -30.51
C ARG A 198 -22.31 -6.25 -30.56
N PRO A 199 -23.18 -6.18 -29.53
CA PRO A 199 -24.22 -5.16 -29.47
C PRO A 199 -23.64 -3.75 -29.65
N ALA A 200 -24.37 -2.89 -30.36
CA ALA A 200 -23.97 -1.50 -30.55
C ALA A 200 -23.89 -0.77 -29.19
N GLY A 201 -22.88 0.11 -29.04
CA GLY A 201 -22.68 0.88 -27.80
C GLY A 201 -21.94 0.13 -26.68
N VAL A 202 -21.47 -1.10 -26.91
CA VAL A 202 -20.60 -1.80 -25.94
C VAL A 202 -19.20 -1.21 -26.01
N ALA A 203 -18.73 -0.67 -24.89
CA ALA A 203 -17.38 -0.14 -24.76
C ALA A 203 -16.30 -1.20 -25.05
N SER A 204 -15.25 -0.79 -25.74
CA SER A 204 -14.01 -1.54 -25.92
C SER A 204 -13.27 -1.71 -24.58
N GLY A 205 -12.29 -2.61 -24.55
CA GLY A 205 -11.48 -2.81 -23.34
C GLY A 205 -10.77 -1.54 -22.86
N ALA A 206 -10.29 -0.70 -23.78
CA ALA A 206 -9.65 0.57 -23.43
C ALA A 206 -10.67 1.58 -22.85
N GLU A 207 -11.83 1.73 -23.51
CA GLU A 207 -12.89 2.61 -23.03
C GLU A 207 -13.43 2.19 -21.66
N VAL A 208 -13.53 0.88 -21.39
CA VAL A 208 -13.89 0.38 -20.05
C VAL A 208 -12.87 0.82 -19.00
N LEU A 209 -11.57 0.74 -19.29
CA LEU A 209 -10.54 1.15 -18.34
C LEU A 209 -10.56 2.65 -18.10
N ASP A 210 -10.69 3.47 -19.15
CA ASP A 210 -10.83 4.92 -19.01
C ASP A 210 -12.07 5.28 -18.19
N ASN A 211 -13.21 4.64 -18.47
CA ASN A 211 -14.44 4.84 -17.70
C ASN A 211 -14.29 4.45 -16.23
N LEU A 212 -13.53 3.39 -15.93
CA LEU A 212 -13.26 2.99 -14.55
C LEU A 212 -12.36 4.01 -13.84
N VAL A 213 -11.32 4.51 -14.51
CA VAL A 213 -10.45 5.58 -13.96
C VAL A 213 -11.27 6.84 -13.69
N GLU A 214 -12.10 7.27 -14.65
CA GLU A 214 -12.95 8.46 -14.46
C GLU A 214 -14.01 8.26 -13.39
N ALA A 215 -14.58 7.05 -13.26
CA ALA A 215 -15.49 6.71 -12.16
C ALA A 215 -14.78 6.80 -10.79
N ARG A 216 -13.52 6.37 -10.70
CA ARG A 216 -12.70 6.48 -9.48
C ARG A 216 -12.34 7.94 -9.17
N ARG A 217 -11.99 8.73 -10.19
CA ARG A 217 -11.75 10.18 -10.07
C ARG A 217 -12.99 10.93 -9.58
N ALA A 218 -14.16 10.61 -10.15
CA ALA A 218 -15.44 11.16 -9.72
C ALA A 218 -15.81 10.73 -8.29
N GLN A 219 -15.54 9.46 -7.92
CA GLN A 219 -15.75 8.96 -6.56
C GLN A 219 -14.94 9.78 -5.53
N VAL A 220 -13.64 9.95 -5.77
CA VAL A 220 -12.73 10.72 -4.90
C VAL A 220 -13.17 12.18 -4.79
N SER A 221 -13.51 12.79 -5.94
CA SER A 221 -13.99 14.18 -5.97
C SER A 221 -15.33 14.35 -5.25
N GLY A 222 -16.18 13.32 -5.27
CA GLY A 222 -17.47 13.29 -4.57
C GLY A 222 -17.33 13.25 -3.05
N TRP A 223 -16.31 12.56 -2.52
CA TRP A 223 -16.03 12.54 -1.07
C TRP A 223 -15.77 13.92 -0.49
N GLN A 224 -15.14 14.79 -1.28
CA GLN A 224 -14.80 16.16 -0.89
C GLN A 224 -16.03 17.08 -0.83
N ARG A 225 -17.03 16.86 -1.72
CA ARG A 225 -18.20 17.73 -1.85
C ARG A 225 -19.37 17.37 -0.93
N ARG A 226 -19.45 16.13 -0.47
CA ARG A 226 -20.67 15.57 0.16
C ARG A 226 -20.62 15.42 1.68
N ASP A 227 -19.52 15.75 2.36
CA ASP A 227 -19.41 15.38 3.78
C ASP A 227 -19.88 16.45 4.77
N SER A 228 -21.20 16.60 4.82
CA SER A 228 -21.94 17.23 5.93
C SER A 228 -21.91 16.42 7.24
N ARG A 229 -21.14 15.32 7.31
CA ARG A 229 -21.11 14.36 8.44
C ARG A 229 -19.87 14.48 9.35
N GLY A 230 -19.01 15.47 9.09
CA GLY A 230 -17.98 15.94 10.03
C GLY A 230 -16.58 15.32 9.86
N PRO A 231 -15.51 16.05 10.26
CA PRO A 231 -14.11 15.74 9.96
C PRO A 231 -13.56 14.46 10.62
N ALA A 232 -14.21 13.94 11.66
CA ALA A 232 -13.75 12.72 12.35
C ALA A 232 -13.94 11.45 11.51
N ARG A 233 -15.08 11.32 10.83
CA ARG A 233 -15.39 10.15 9.97
C ARG A 233 -14.55 10.17 8.70
N LEU A 234 -14.32 11.35 8.15
CA LEU A 234 -13.41 11.57 7.02
C LEU A 234 -12.00 11.06 7.33
N ARG A 235 -11.49 11.36 8.53
CA ARG A 235 -10.20 10.87 9.01
C ARG A 235 -10.17 9.35 9.14
N GLU A 236 -11.16 8.74 9.79
CA GLU A 236 -11.21 7.29 9.94
C GLU A 236 -11.22 6.57 8.58
N GLN A 237 -12.02 7.05 7.63
CA GLN A 237 -12.10 6.47 6.29
C GLN A 237 -10.80 6.62 5.50
N PHE A 238 -10.17 7.80 5.52
CA PHE A 238 -8.93 8.01 4.79
C PHE A 238 -7.74 7.36 5.44
N GLN A 239 -7.70 7.24 6.77
CA GLN A 239 -6.56 6.70 7.48
C GLN A 239 -6.30 5.26 7.05
N VAL A 240 -7.31 4.40 7.15
CA VAL A 240 -7.21 2.98 6.77
C VAL A 240 -6.81 2.85 5.29
N ALA A 241 -7.44 3.65 4.41
CA ALA A 241 -7.15 3.60 2.98
C ALA A 241 -5.70 4.03 2.66
N VAL A 242 -5.21 5.10 3.29
CA VAL A 242 -3.85 5.62 3.11
C VAL A 242 -2.83 4.66 3.71
N GLU A 243 -3.04 4.15 4.93
CA GLU A 243 -2.13 3.18 5.56
C GLU A 243 -1.97 1.92 4.70
N HIS A 244 -3.06 1.34 4.21
CA HIS A 244 -2.99 0.16 3.34
C HIS A 244 -2.37 0.45 1.97
N THR A 245 -2.68 1.60 1.38
CA THR A 245 -2.20 1.98 0.04
C THR A 245 -0.71 2.30 0.03
N LEU A 246 -0.24 3.04 1.03
CA LEU A 246 1.18 3.31 1.22
C LEU A 246 1.91 2.05 1.69
N ASN A 247 1.20 1.18 2.42
CA ASN A 247 1.73 -0.01 3.06
C ASN A 247 2.93 0.34 3.93
N VAL A 248 2.74 1.29 4.84
CA VAL A 248 3.75 1.76 5.81
C VAL A 248 3.13 1.77 7.20
N SER A 249 3.96 1.75 8.23
CA SER A 249 3.51 1.80 9.61
C SER A 249 4.36 2.75 10.45
N THR A 250 3.75 3.40 11.43
CA THR A 250 4.52 4.16 12.44
C THR A 250 5.17 3.15 13.39
N PRO A 251 6.51 3.04 13.43
CA PRO A 251 7.17 2.04 14.26
C PRO A 251 7.01 2.37 15.74
N ALA A 252 6.88 1.32 16.56
CA ALA A 252 6.85 1.46 18.01
C ALA A 252 8.18 2.01 18.53
N PRO A 253 8.19 2.84 19.59
CA PRO A 253 9.42 3.46 20.11
C PRO A 253 10.55 2.48 20.43
N ASP A 254 10.22 1.27 20.90
CA ASP A 254 11.14 0.21 21.25
C ASP A 254 11.70 -0.55 20.04
N ASP A 255 11.03 -0.49 18.89
CA ASP A 255 11.54 -1.02 17.63
C ASP A 255 12.56 -0.07 16.98
N VAL A 256 12.55 1.22 17.33
CA VAL A 256 13.50 2.18 16.77
C VAL A 256 14.84 2.13 17.50
N GLN A 257 15.93 2.14 16.74
CA GLN A 257 17.30 2.18 17.23
C GLN A 257 18.09 3.32 16.56
N ALA A 258 19.12 3.78 17.26
CA ALA A 258 20.06 4.78 16.77
C ALA A 258 21.48 4.41 17.20
N THR A 259 22.39 4.31 16.24
CA THR A 259 23.82 4.11 16.50
C THR A 259 24.55 5.44 16.31
N MET A 260 25.31 5.86 17.31
CA MET A 260 26.17 7.04 17.22
C MET A 260 27.43 6.71 16.41
N CYS A 261 27.57 7.33 15.24
CA CYS A 261 28.71 7.13 14.34
C CYS A 261 29.79 8.20 14.50
N GLY A 262 29.48 9.31 15.19
CA GLY A 262 30.43 10.38 15.45
C GLY A 262 29.77 11.62 16.03
N ARG A 263 30.57 12.53 16.56
CA ARG A 263 30.11 13.83 17.08
C ARG A 263 31.13 14.90 16.71
N ARG A 264 30.62 16.10 16.42
CA ARG A 264 31.44 17.30 16.21
C ARG A 264 30.80 18.48 16.90
N GLU A 265 31.63 19.36 17.45
CA GLU A 265 31.20 20.65 17.99
C GLU A 265 31.78 21.76 17.12
N GLY A 266 30.93 22.73 16.78
CA GLY A 266 31.32 23.98 16.13
C GLY A 266 31.06 25.17 17.05
N PRO A 267 31.39 26.39 16.62
CA PRO A 267 31.22 27.60 17.44
C PRO A 267 29.78 27.78 17.93
N ASP A 268 28.80 27.54 17.05
CA ASP A 268 27.39 27.81 17.30
C ASP A 268 26.49 26.57 17.14
N PHE A 269 27.05 25.36 17.20
CA PHE A 269 26.27 24.12 17.07
C PHE A 269 27.02 22.89 17.61
N GLN A 270 26.26 21.85 17.91
CA GLN A 270 26.75 20.48 18.06
C GLN A 270 26.05 19.59 17.03
N VAL A 271 26.76 18.61 16.46
CA VAL A 271 26.17 17.65 15.52
C VAL A 271 26.52 16.23 15.91
N GLU A 272 25.49 15.39 16.03
CA GLU A 272 25.59 13.94 16.18
C GLU A 272 25.39 13.28 14.81
N LYS A 273 26.31 12.40 14.40
CA LYS A 273 26.15 11.52 13.24
C LYS A 273 25.49 10.24 13.71
N LEU A 274 24.32 9.94 13.16
CA LEU A 274 23.49 8.83 13.60
C LEU A 274 23.24 7.87 12.43
N LEU A 275 23.09 6.60 12.77
CA LEU A 275 22.47 5.60 11.92
C LEU A 275 21.18 5.15 12.59
N LEU A 276 20.04 5.65 12.11
CA LEU A 276 18.71 5.29 12.63
C LEU A 276 18.20 4.02 11.96
N GLY A 277 17.28 3.29 12.59
CA GLY A 277 16.68 2.12 11.96
C GLY A 277 15.60 1.48 12.81
N ARG A 278 14.89 0.52 12.23
CA ARG A 278 13.94 -0.39 12.88
C ARG A 278 14.65 -1.71 13.13
N LYS A 279 14.61 -2.22 14.36
CA LYS A 279 15.24 -3.48 14.75
C LYS A 279 14.61 -4.65 14.00
N SER A 280 13.29 -4.62 13.84
CA SER A 280 12.50 -5.63 13.14
C SER A 280 12.84 -5.73 11.64
N ALA A 281 13.17 -4.61 10.99
CA ALA A 281 13.42 -4.55 9.55
C ALA A 281 14.92 -4.60 9.19
N GLY A 282 15.80 -4.14 10.09
CA GLY A 282 17.24 -4.04 9.83
C GLY A 282 17.64 -2.93 8.87
N ASP A 283 16.75 -1.97 8.61
CA ASP A 283 17.06 -0.76 7.83
C ASP A 283 18.01 0.18 8.60
N GLN A 284 18.74 1.00 7.85
CA GLN A 284 19.83 1.83 8.37
C GLN A 284 19.85 3.17 7.67
N LEU A 285 19.38 4.23 8.32
CA LEU A 285 19.16 5.59 7.83
C LEU A 285 20.27 6.54 8.33
N PRO A 286 21.23 6.95 7.46
CA PRO A 286 22.21 7.96 7.82
C PRO A 286 21.54 9.29 8.15
N ALA A 287 21.87 9.86 9.31
CA ALA A 287 21.27 11.10 9.78
C ALA A 287 22.28 12.02 10.48
N LEU A 288 22.02 13.33 10.44
CA LEU A 288 22.71 14.33 11.24
C LEU A 288 21.70 14.99 12.17
N LEU A 289 21.97 14.96 13.48
CA LEU A 289 21.19 15.69 14.48
C LEU A 289 21.98 16.90 14.95
N PHE A 290 21.61 18.07 14.46
CA PHE A 290 22.16 19.36 14.88
C PHE A 290 21.42 19.87 16.12
N GLN A 291 22.18 20.39 17.08
CA GLN A 291 21.67 20.93 18.33
C GLN A 291 22.30 22.30 18.62
N PRO A 292 21.55 23.23 19.23
CA PRO A 292 22.10 24.51 19.65
C PRO A 292 23.20 24.31 20.71
N PRO A 293 24.17 25.23 20.81
CA PRO A 293 25.28 25.11 21.75
C PRO A 293 24.80 25.33 23.19
N GLY A 294 25.46 24.66 24.14
CA GLY A 294 25.14 24.69 25.58
C GLY A 294 24.16 23.61 26.04
N GLU A 295 23.87 23.55 27.35
CA GLU A 295 22.91 22.58 27.92
C GLU A 295 21.46 22.97 27.60
N VAL A 296 20.99 22.66 26.39
CA VAL A 296 19.54 22.63 26.12
C VAL A 296 19.01 21.25 26.48
N ARG A 297 18.36 21.15 27.66
CA ARG A 297 17.85 19.86 28.17
C ARG A 297 16.70 19.30 27.34
N VAL A 298 15.82 20.16 26.83
CA VAL A 298 14.68 19.79 25.98
C VAL A 298 14.45 20.88 24.92
N ALA A 299 14.34 20.52 23.64
CA ALA A 299 14.12 21.46 22.54
C ALA A 299 13.08 20.93 21.53
N PRO A 300 12.32 21.80 20.85
CA PRO A 300 11.62 21.41 19.63
C PRO A 300 12.66 21.02 18.56
N VAL A 301 12.38 19.96 17.80
CA VAL A 301 13.26 19.45 16.75
C VAL A 301 12.53 19.48 15.41
N VAL A 302 13.20 19.95 14.37
CA VAL A 302 12.69 19.99 12.99
C VAL A 302 13.35 18.88 12.18
N ILE A 303 12.54 17.99 11.59
CA ILE A 303 13.03 17.04 10.60
C ILE A 303 13.07 17.75 9.24
N LEU A 304 14.21 17.73 8.56
CA LEU A 304 14.37 18.27 7.21
C LEU A 304 14.67 17.14 6.22
N ILE A 305 13.82 16.99 5.21
CA ILE A 305 13.95 15.98 4.14
C ILE A 305 14.19 16.68 2.81
N HIS A 306 15.17 16.20 2.05
CA HIS A 306 15.52 16.72 0.72
C HIS A 306 15.75 15.56 -0.25
N PRO A 307 15.41 15.69 -1.56
CA PRO A 307 15.62 14.62 -2.54
C PRO A 307 17.09 14.21 -2.73
N GLU A 308 18.04 15.10 -2.43
CA GLU A 308 19.48 14.82 -2.47
C GLU A 308 20.04 14.24 -1.16
N GLY A 309 19.18 14.05 -0.15
CA GLY A 309 19.58 13.58 1.17
C GLY A 309 20.01 14.70 2.12
N LYS A 310 20.59 14.30 3.26
CA LYS A 310 20.91 15.16 4.41
C LYS A 310 21.99 16.21 4.12
N SER A 311 22.85 15.97 3.14
CA SER A 311 23.95 16.87 2.75
C SER A 311 23.45 18.18 2.14
N ALA A 312 22.23 18.20 1.58
CA ALA A 312 21.62 19.42 1.07
C ALA A 312 21.38 20.50 2.13
N TRP A 313 21.44 20.12 3.41
CA TRP A 313 21.24 21.01 4.56
C TRP A 313 22.56 21.38 5.26
N ALA A 314 23.69 20.92 4.75
CA ALA A 314 25.02 21.21 5.27
C ALA A 314 25.83 22.06 4.28
N GLU A 315 26.84 22.78 4.77
CA GLU A 315 27.81 23.44 3.90
C GLU A 315 28.54 22.38 3.05
N SER A 316 28.70 22.67 1.76
CA SER A 316 29.25 21.74 0.77
C SER A 316 30.52 21.02 1.24
N GLY A 317 30.47 19.69 1.33
CA GLY A 317 31.60 18.86 1.72
C GLY A 317 31.94 18.85 3.21
N SER A 318 31.04 19.35 4.08
CA SER A 318 31.26 19.39 5.53
C SER A 318 30.02 18.96 6.33
N ASP A 319 30.19 18.76 7.63
CA ASP A 319 29.08 18.61 8.58
C ASP A 319 28.72 19.94 9.27
N SER A 320 29.02 21.08 8.64
CA SER A 320 28.63 22.40 9.15
C SER A 320 27.19 22.71 8.71
N PRO A 321 26.36 23.33 9.55
CA PRO A 321 24.97 23.63 9.23
C PRO A 321 24.86 24.67 8.10
N GLY A 322 23.99 24.44 7.11
CA GLY A 322 23.65 25.45 6.11
C GLY A 322 22.65 26.50 6.64
N ASP A 323 22.29 27.48 5.80
CA ASP A 323 21.54 28.68 6.20
C ASP A 323 20.25 28.41 7.01
N LEU A 324 19.43 27.46 6.56
CA LEU A 324 18.18 27.14 7.27
C LEU A 324 18.46 26.44 8.61
N VAL A 325 19.44 25.53 8.64
CA VAL A 325 19.82 24.83 9.88
C VAL A 325 20.35 25.85 10.89
N GLN A 326 21.22 26.76 10.48
CA GLN A 326 21.71 27.86 11.33
C GLN A 326 20.57 28.75 11.83
N ALA A 327 19.63 29.12 10.96
CA ALA A 327 18.48 29.94 11.35
C ALA A 327 17.60 29.25 12.42
N LEU A 328 17.41 27.92 12.33
CA LEU A 328 16.65 27.13 13.30
C LEU A 328 17.40 26.97 14.62
N LEU A 329 18.71 26.70 14.58
CA LEU A 329 19.57 26.62 15.76
C LEU A 329 19.62 27.95 16.53
N ALA A 330 19.66 29.08 15.83
CA ALA A 330 19.57 30.43 16.42
C ALA A 330 18.23 30.67 17.14
N LYS A 331 17.17 29.93 16.78
CA LYS A 331 15.88 29.92 17.48
C LYS A 331 15.78 28.83 18.55
N LYS A 332 16.90 28.20 18.93
CA LYS A 332 16.99 27.12 19.92
C LYS A 332 16.19 25.87 19.55
N MET A 333 16.02 25.61 18.26
CA MET A 333 15.43 24.38 17.74
C MET A 333 16.54 23.40 17.36
N GLY A 334 16.39 22.12 17.67
CA GLY A 334 17.21 21.06 17.09
C GLY A 334 16.80 20.79 15.64
N VAL A 335 17.68 20.18 14.86
CA VAL A 335 17.41 19.83 13.46
C VAL A 335 17.91 18.44 13.16
N LEU A 336 17.02 17.55 12.72
CA LEU A 336 17.37 16.23 12.22
C LEU A 336 17.30 16.24 10.69
N THR A 337 18.40 15.93 10.03
CA THR A 337 18.45 15.70 8.58
C THR A 337 18.75 14.22 8.34
N LEU A 338 18.17 13.60 7.31
CA LEU A 338 18.41 12.19 7.00
C LEU A 338 18.44 11.91 5.50
N ASP A 339 19.17 10.85 5.17
CA ASP A 339 19.12 10.20 3.86
C ASP A 339 17.96 9.20 3.90
N THR A 340 16.87 9.52 3.20
CA THR A 340 15.77 8.57 2.97
C THR A 340 16.17 7.53 1.91
N PHE A 341 15.33 6.50 1.73
CA PHE A 341 15.58 5.35 0.89
C PHE A 341 16.10 5.74 -0.49
N LEU A 342 17.32 5.28 -0.79
CA LEU A 342 18.06 5.60 -2.00
C LEU A 342 18.12 7.12 -2.25
N THR A 343 18.61 7.87 -1.28
CA THR A 343 19.04 9.28 -1.41
C THR A 343 20.36 9.49 -0.66
N GLY A 344 21.09 10.58 -0.91
CA GLY A 344 22.33 10.89 -0.20
C GLY A 344 23.38 9.76 -0.24
N GLU A 345 23.86 9.30 0.93
CA GLU A 345 24.98 8.35 1.05
C GLU A 345 24.71 6.95 0.48
N TYR A 346 23.45 6.57 0.23
CA TYR A 346 23.16 5.32 -0.49
C TYR A 346 23.56 5.38 -1.97
N GLN A 347 23.87 6.57 -2.48
CA GLN A 347 24.20 6.79 -3.88
C GLN A 347 25.62 7.31 -4.04
N ARG A 348 26.22 6.93 -5.17
CA ARG A 348 27.35 7.68 -5.71
C ARG A 348 26.85 9.07 -6.07
N ARG A 349 27.70 10.09 -5.91
CA ARG A 349 27.39 11.46 -6.32
C ARG A 349 26.98 11.49 -7.81
N GLY A 350 25.77 11.99 -8.10
CA GLY A 350 25.18 11.99 -9.45
C GLY A 350 24.58 10.65 -9.91
N GLY A 351 24.43 9.67 -9.01
CA GLY A 351 23.78 8.39 -9.29
C GLY A 351 22.27 8.49 -9.46
N CYS A 352 21.66 7.47 -10.05
CA CYS A 352 20.22 7.41 -10.23
C CYS A 352 19.48 7.20 -8.89
N THR A 353 18.43 7.98 -8.68
CA THR A 353 17.49 7.79 -7.57
C THR A 353 16.43 6.76 -7.92
N GLY A 354 16.52 5.58 -7.30
CA GLY A 354 15.50 4.54 -7.33
C GLY A 354 16.07 3.15 -7.63
N ARG A 355 15.27 2.11 -7.37
CA ARG A 355 15.66 0.72 -7.65
C ARG A 355 15.65 0.47 -9.15
N ASN A 356 16.72 -0.15 -9.66
CA ASN A 356 16.68 -0.73 -11.00
C ASN A 356 15.91 -2.06 -10.94
N LEU A 357 14.71 -2.07 -11.51
CA LEU A 357 13.86 -3.26 -11.48
C LEU A 357 14.26 -4.30 -12.51
N GLY A 358 15.14 -4.00 -13.48
CA GLY A 358 15.65 -4.99 -14.45
C GLY A 358 14.57 -5.72 -15.27
N GLY A 359 13.36 -5.15 -15.37
CA GLY A 359 12.22 -5.81 -16.00
C GLY A 359 11.53 -6.88 -15.15
N MET A 360 11.82 -6.96 -13.84
CA MET A 360 11.15 -7.86 -12.89
C MET A 360 9.63 -7.74 -13.00
N ALA A 361 8.97 -8.87 -13.27
CA ALA A 361 7.52 -8.94 -13.35
C ALA A 361 6.91 -8.79 -11.96
N HIS A 362 5.74 -8.15 -11.88
CA HIS A 362 4.91 -8.09 -10.67
C HIS A 362 5.59 -7.47 -9.44
N TRP A 363 6.65 -6.68 -9.61
CA TRP A 363 7.46 -6.15 -8.50
C TRP A 363 6.64 -5.54 -7.36
N THR A 364 5.69 -4.67 -7.70
CA THR A 364 4.83 -3.98 -6.72
C THR A 364 3.84 -4.89 -6.01
N THR A 365 3.69 -6.15 -6.41
CA THR A 365 2.90 -7.15 -5.67
C THR A 365 3.59 -7.58 -4.39
N TYR A 366 4.93 -7.67 -4.42
CA TYR A 366 5.76 -8.22 -3.35
C TYR A 366 6.54 -7.15 -2.59
N ASN A 367 6.59 -5.92 -3.11
CA ASN A 367 7.44 -4.87 -2.57
C ASN A 367 6.71 -3.53 -2.56
N ARG A 368 6.99 -2.74 -1.52
CA ARG A 368 6.64 -1.32 -1.46
C ARG A 368 7.38 -0.58 -2.57
N THR A 369 6.84 0.55 -3.04
CA THR A 369 7.55 1.41 -4.01
C THR A 369 8.61 2.25 -3.31
N ASP A 370 9.55 2.83 -4.08
CA ASP A 370 10.59 3.70 -3.50
C ASP A 370 9.99 4.91 -2.78
N ALA A 371 8.84 5.42 -3.26
CA ALA A 371 8.11 6.51 -2.61
C ALA A 371 7.55 6.07 -1.24
N ALA A 372 7.00 4.85 -1.15
CA ALA A 372 6.52 4.29 0.11
C ALA A 372 7.67 4.02 1.11
N GLU A 373 8.81 3.53 0.65
CA GLU A 373 10.00 3.36 1.51
C GLU A 373 10.49 4.70 2.08
N ARG A 374 10.55 5.74 1.25
CA ARG A 374 10.92 7.09 1.72
C ARG A 374 9.93 7.65 2.73
N ILE A 375 8.64 7.37 2.59
CA ILE A 375 7.63 7.74 3.59
C ILE A 375 7.90 6.99 4.90
N GLN A 376 8.15 5.68 4.84
CA GLN A 376 8.47 4.85 6.00
C GLN A 376 9.67 5.38 6.79
N ASP A 377 10.72 5.85 6.11
CA ASP A 377 11.91 6.42 6.76
C ASP A 377 11.59 7.70 7.55
N VAL A 378 10.70 8.55 7.02
CA VAL A 378 10.23 9.74 7.74
C VAL A 378 9.43 9.34 8.98
N LEU A 379 8.60 8.29 8.91
CA LEU A 379 7.87 7.75 10.07
C LEU A 379 8.84 7.23 11.14
N THR A 380 9.90 6.53 10.73
CA THR A 380 10.97 6.06 11.62
C THR A 380 11.68 7.22 12.32
N ALA A 381 12.03 8.27 11.58
CA ALA A 381 12.65 9.47 12.14
C ALA A 381 11.74 10.23 13.13
N VAL A 382 10.43 10.32 12.83
CA VAL A 382 9.44 10.90 13.76
C VAL A 382 9.35 10.08 15.05
N SER A 383 9.27 8.75 14.95
CA SER A 383 9.19 7.87 16.11
C SER A 383 10.46 7.95 16.98
N PHE A 384 11.65 7.95 16.36
CA PHE A 384 12.93 8.19 17.04
C PHE A 384 12.90 9.47 17.90
N LEU A 385 12.52 10.60 17.29
CA LEU A 385 12.52 11.88 18.01
C LEU A 385 11.48 11.94 19.12
N LYS A 386 10.30 11.35 18.91
CA LYS A 386 9.25 11.28 19.94
C LYS A 386 9.64 10.40 21.14
N ALA A 387 10.44 9.36 20.91
CA ALA A 387 10.96 8.50 21.96
C ALA A 387 12.09 9.15 22.78
N ARG A 388 12.71 10.20 22.24
CA ARG A 388 13.90 10.82 22.83
C ARG A 388 13.51 11.88 23.89
N PRO A 389 13.94 11.75 25.17
CA PRO A 389 13.53 12.66 26.26
C PRO A 389 13.86 14.13 26.04
N SER A 390 14.87 14.44 25.23
CA SER A 390 15.31 15.81 24.93
C SER A 390 14.47 16.51 23.86
N THR A 391 13.42 15.86 23.33
CA THR A 391 12.57 16.42 22.26
C THR A 391 11.26 16.95 22.85
N ALA A 392 11.05 18.27 22.78
CA ALA A 392 9.79 18.90 23.25
C ALA A 392 8.65 18.74 22.24
N ALA A 393 8.98 18.83 20.96
CA ALA A 393 8.05 18.74 19.84
C ALA A 393 8.80 18.33 18.58
N VAL A 394 8.09 17.71 17.63
CA VAL A 394 8.65 17.36 16.32
C VAL A 394 7.94 18.18 15.25
N HIS A 395 8.69 18.88 14.41
CA HIS A 395 8.20 19.56 13.21
C HIS A 395 8.74 18.87 11.97
N LEU A 396 8.08 19.04 10.82
CA LEU A 396 8.48 18.37 9.58
C LEU A 396 8.58 19.37 8.42
N VAL A 397 9.69 19.34 7.70
CA VAL A 397 9.89 20.08 6.46
C VAL A 397 10.30 19.10 5.37
N GLY A 398 9.49 18.99 4.33
CA GLY A 398 9.85 18.27 3.11
C GLY A 398 10.11 19.25 1.99
N TRP A 399 11.27 19.15 1.36
CA TRP A 399 11.73 20.08 0.33
C TRP A 399 11.79 19.45 -1.06
N GLY A 400 11.62 20.26 -2.10
CA GLY A 400 11.57 19.81 -3.49
C GLY A 400 10.62 18.63 -3.68
N ARG A 401 11.05 17.65 -4.47
CA ARG A 401 10.22 16.48 -4.83
C ARG A 401 9.88 15.57 -3.64
N ALA A 402 10.62 15.68 -2.52
CA ALA A 402 10.35 14.94 -1.29
C ALA A 402 9.21 15.56 -0.45
N GLY A 403 8.81 16.81 -0.74
CA GLY A 403 7.78 17.51 0.02
C GLY A 403 6.45 16.76 0.07
N LEU A 404 5.88 16.42 -1.09
CA LEU A 404 4.60 15.71 -1.13
C LEU A 404 4.66 14.32 -0.45
N LEU A 405 5.81 13.64 -0.44
CA LEU A 405 5.99 12.40 0.33
C LEU A 405 5.94 12.66 1.84
N CYS A 406 6.56 13.74 2.31
CA CYS A 406 6.50 14.16 3.71
C CYS A 406 5.08 14.52 4.16
N LEU A 407 4.21 14.98 3.25
CA LEU A 407 2.81 15.22 3.55
C LEU A 407 2.06 13.91 3.89
N PHE A 408 2.37 12.81 3.19
CA PHE A 408 1.82 11.49 3.53
C PHE A 408 2.39 10.95 4.84
N ALA A 409 3.69 11.15 5.12
CA ALA A 409 4.25 10.80 6.43
C ALA A 409 3.59 11.60 7.56
N ARG A 410 3.31 12.88 7.32
CA ARG A 410 2.58 13.75 8.24
C ARG A 410 1.16 13.24 8.52
N ALA A 411 0.45 12.81 7.47
CA ALA A 411 -0.90 12.26 7.59
C ALA A 411 -0.99 11.06 8.55
N LEU A 412 0.09 10.27 8.64
CA LEU A 412 0.16 9.06 9.49
C LEU A 412 0.86 9.28 10.84
N THR A 413 1.26 10.51 11.16
CA THR A 413 1.95 10.85 12.41
C THR A 413 1.19 11.90 13.20
N PRO A 414 0.12 11.51 13.93
CA PRO A 414 -0.58 12.44 14.81
C PRO A 414 0.42 13.02 15.82
N ASN A 415 0.24 14.28 16.21
CA ASN A 415 1.12 15.01 17.15
C ASN A 415 2.51 15.42 16.62
N VAL A 416 2.75 15.41 15.31
CA VAL A 416 3.78 16.31 14.76
C VAL A 416 3.22 17.74 14.86
N GLY A 417 4.06 18.72 15.21
CA GLY A 417 3.69 20.12 15.39
C GLY A 417 3.32 20.79 14.06
N ARG A 418 4.20 21.67 13.56
CA ARG A 418 4.02 22.34 12.25
C ARG A 418 4.65 21.54 11.12
N ALA A 419 4.04 21.57 9.94
CA ALA A 419 4.59 20.97 8.73
C ALA A 419 4.77 22.02 7.62
N VAL A 420 5.88 21.96 6.87
CA VAL A 420 6.13 22.75 5.67
C VAL A 420 6.45 21.82 4.50
N ILE A 421 5.69 21.95 3.41
CA ILE A 421 5.72 21.05 2.28
C ILE A 421 6.00 21.86 1.01
N ASP A 422 7.16 21.63 0.39
CA ASP A 422 7.44 22.10 -0.95
C ASP A 422 6.72 21.22 -1.98
N ALA A 423 5.80 21.81 -2.75
CA ALA A 423 5.07 21.08 -3.79
C ALA A 423 5.89 20.89 -5.07
N ALA A 424 7.05 21.52 -5.20
CA ALA A 424 7.93 21.47 -6.37
C ALA A 424 7.20 21.79 -7.70
N GLN A 425 6.22 22.69 -7.64
CA GLN A 425 5.33 23.07 -8.75
C GLN A 425 4.61 21.88 -9.39
N ALA A 426 4.38 20.80 -8.62
CA ALA A 426 3.73 19.60 -9.12
C ALA A 426 2.27 19.86 -9.50
N ASP A 427 1.87 19.39 -10.68
CA ASP A 427 0.48 19.31 -11.07
C ASP A 427 -0.17 18.09 -10.40
N MET A 428 -0.98 18.33 -9.37
CA MET A 428 -1.66 17.26 -8.63
C MET A 428 -2.72 16.53 -9.45
N GLY A 429 -3.25 17.16 -10.51
CA GLY A 429 -4.29 16.62 -11.38
C GLY A 429 -3.77 15.70 -12.48
N SER A 430 -2.50 15.83 -12.85
CA SER A 430 -1.83 15.00 -13.87
C SER A 430 -1.36 13.68 -13.29
N ASP A 431 -1.81 12.56 -13.87
CA ASP A 431 -1.35 11.23 -13.49
C ASP A 431 0.16 11.07 -13.79
N GLU A 432 0.66 11.69 -14.87
CA GLU A 432 2.06 11.66 -15.29
C GLU A 432 3.01 12.25 -14.25
N ALA A 433 2.59 13.33 -13.58
CA ALA A 433 3.36 13.97 -12.52
C ALA A 433 3.60 13.02 -11.33
N TRP A 434 2.68 12.10 -11.07
CA TRP A 434 2.82 11.07 -10.03
C TRP A 434 3.62 9.86 -10.51
N LEU A 435 3.39 9.42 -11.74
CA LEU A 435 4.04 8.25 -12.32
C LEU A 435 5.57 8.41 -12.43
N ALA A 436 6.05 9.63 -12.64
CA ALA A 436 7.47 9.89 -12.86
C ALA A 436 8.35 9.61 -11.64
N ASP A 437 7.93 9.99 -10.43
CA ASP A 437 8.80 9.97 -9.24
C ASP A 437 8.10 9.73 -7.90
N ARG A 438 6.76 9.68 -7.87
CA ARG A 438 5.94 9.53 -6.64
C ARG A 438 4.92 8.40 -6.78
N PHE A 439 5.22 7.42 -7.64
CA PHE A 439 4.28 6.35 -7.94
C PHE A 439 4.07 5.46 -6.72
N ILE A 440 2.81 5.38 -6.29
CA ILE A 440 2.31 4.41 -5.33
C ILE A 440 0.98 3.88 -5.90
N PRO A 441 0.85 2.56 -6.18
CA PRO A 441 -0.39 1.97 -6.64
C PRO A 441 -1.55 2.29 -5.69
N GLY A 442 -2.67 2.80 -6.21
CA GLY A 442 -3.86 3.15 -5.45
C GLY A 442 -3.87 4.56 -4.87
N LEU A 443 -2.76 5.31 -4.94
CA LEU A 443 -2.62 6.61 -4.26
C LEU A 443 -3.68 7.63 -4.66
N GLN A 444 -4.03 7.72 -5.94
CA GLN A 444 -5.05 8.66 -6.39
C GLN A 444 -6.44 8.20 -5.96
N TRP A 445 -6.69 6.89 -5.98
CA TRP A 445 -7.97 6.33 -5.55
C TRP A 445 -8.21 6.46 -4.05
N CYS A 446 -7.17 6.38 -3.21
CA CYS A 446 -7.30 6.62 -1.77
C CYS A 446 -7.46 8.11 -1.41
N GLY A 447 -7.50 9.01 -2.40
CA GLY A 447 -7.74 10.44 -2.24
C GLY A 447 -6.51 11.34 -2.39
N GLY A 448 -5.33 10.75 -2.64
CA GLY A 448 -4.08 11.47 -2.93
C GLY A 448 -3.75 12.55 -1.89
N VAL A 449 -3.34 13.72 -2.37
CA VAL A 449 -3.00 14.88 -1.51
C VAL A 449 -4.17 15.30 -0.62
N ASN A 450 -5.41 15.21 -1.12
CA ASN A 450 -6.58 15.63 -0.36
C ASN A 450 -6.80 14.75 0.88
N ALA A 451 -6.61 13.43 0.75
CA ALA A 451 -6.66 12.51 1.89
C ALA A 451 -5.56 12.82 2.91
N ALA A 452 -4.32 13.06 2.44
CA ALA A 452 -3.21 13.39 3.34
C ALA A 452 -3.43 14.72 4.09
N VAL A 453 -4.03 15.71 3.42
CA VAL A 453 -4.42 16.99 4.03
C VAL A 453 -5.55 16.81 5.03
N ALA A 454 -6.58 16.03 4.71
CA ALA A 454 -7.68 15.70 5.62
C ALA A 454 -7.20 15.03 6.92
N LEU A 455 -6.24 14.11 6.80
CA LEU A 455 -5.62 13.44 7.95
C LEU A 455 -4.70 14.36 8.76
N SER A 456 -4.13 15.37 8.13
CA SER A 456 -3.26 16.36 8.80
C SER A 456 -4.05 17.43 9.54
N ALA A 457 -5.27 17.74 9.11
CA ALA A 457 -6.12 18.75 9.72
C ALA A 457 -6.60 18.33 11.13
N PRO A 458 -6.63 19.24 12.13
CA PRO A 458 -6.54 20.71 11.98
C PRO A 458 -5.13 21.27 12.20
N ALA A 459 -4.08 20.45 12.25
CA ALA A 459 -2.77 20.94 12.69
C ALA A 459 -2.08 21.84 11.65
N PRO A 460 -1.19 22.78 12.04
CA PRO A 460 -0.66 23.77 11.10
C PRO A 460 0.16 23.17 9.95
N LEU A 461 -0.21 23.54 8.73
CA LEU A 461 0.39 23.09 7.48
C LEU A 461 0.64 24.26 6.54
N MET A 462 1.87 24.38 6.07
CA MET A 462 2.22 25.24 4.95
C MET A 462 2.57 24.39 3.73
N ILE A 463 1.94 24.69 2.59
CA ILE A 463 2.33 24.15 1.28
C ILE A 463 2.84 25.32 0.43
N LEU A 464 4.08 25.24 -0.02
CA LEU A 464 4.75 26.31 -0.78
C LEU A 464 5.20 25.82 -2.15
N ASN A 465 5.64 26.75 -2.99
CA ASN A 465 6.11 26.46 -4.34
C ASN A 465 5.10 25.61 -5.13
N THR A 466 3.81 25.94 -4.99
CA THR A 466 2.75 25.17 -5.64
C THR A 466 2.71 25.36 -7.15
N GLY A 467 3.28 26.46 -7.66
CA GLY A 467 3.05 26.86 -9.04
C GLY A 467 1.59 27.26 -9.27
N ARG A 468 1.23 27.50 -10.54
CA ARG A 468 -0.10 27.99 -10.94
C ARG A 468 -1.12 26.89 -11.22
N ALA A 469 -0.66 25.67 -11.54
CA ALA A 469 -1.52 24.53 -11.85
C ALA A 469 -2.10 23.85 -10.60
N PHE A 470 -1.61 24.21 -9.42
CA PHE A 470 -2.04 23.60 -8.16
C PHE A 470 -3.37 24.20 -7.68
N ASP A 471 -4.44 23.41 -7.75
CA ASP A 471 -5.72 23.78 -7.16
C ASP A 471 -5.73 23.52 -5.64
N ALA A 472 -5.66 24.60 -4.87
CA ALA A 472 -5.70 24.57 -3.41
C ALA A 472 -7.11 24.63 -2.82
N SER A 473 -8.15 24.82 -3.66
CA SER A 473 -9.52 25.04 -3.20
C SER A 473 -10.06 23.89 -2.34
N PRO A 474 -9.85 22.60 -2.70
CA PRO A 474 -10.29 21.49 -1.86
C PRO A 474 -9.60 21.45 -0.49
N LEU A 475 -8.34 21.87 -0.42
CA LEU A 475 -7.54 21.85 0.81
C LEU A 475 -8.04 22.91 1.80
N ALA A 476 -8.40 24.09 1.29
CA ALA A 476 -9.00 25.15 2.10
C ALA A 476 -10.34 24.70 2.71
N GLN A 477 -11.20 24.04 1.92
CA GLN A 477 -12.47 23.50 2.40
C GLN A 477 -12.28 22.44 3.50
N ILE A 478 -11.25 21.59 3.38
CA ILE A 478 -10.91 20.60 4.42
C ILE A 478 -10.55 21.29 5.74
N TYR A 479 -9.72 22.34 5.72
CA TYR A 479 -9.33 23.06 6.93
C TYR A 479 -10.47 23.91 7.52
N GLU A 480 -11.34 24.45 6.67
CA GLU A 480 -12.57 25.13 7.10
C GLU A 480 -13.51 24.14 7.81
N ALA A 481 -13.74 22.96 7.23
CA ALA A 481 -14.54 21.89 7.84
C ALA A 481 -13.92 21.34 9.12
N ALA A 482 -12.58 21.39 9.25
CA ALA A 482 -11.88 21.04 10.48
C ALA A 482 -11.89 22.14 11.56
N GLY A 483 -12.50 23.31 11.29
CA GLY A 483 -12.60 24.42 12.22
C GLY A 483 -11.29 25.20 12.40
N ALA A 484 -10.34 25.09 11.48
CA ALA A 484 -9.02 25.71 11.58
C ALA A 484 -8.52 26.34 10.26
N PRO A 485 -9.31 27.17 9.57
CA PRO A 485 -8.94 27.72 8.26
C PRO A 485 -7.59 28.47 8.26
N GLY A 486 -7.24 29.14 9.36
CA GLY A 486 -5.97 29.87 9.51
C GLY A 486 -4.72 28.99 9.67
N HIS A 487 -4.88 27.68 9.88
CA HIS A 487 -3.78 26.74 10.04
C HIS A 487 -3.20 26.25 8.71
N LEU A 488 -3.95 26.36 7.61
CA LEU A 488 -3.45 26.10 6.27
C LEU A 488 -2.89 27.37 5.63
N ARG A 489 -1.66 27.31 5.12
CA ARG A 489 -1.05 28.37 4.33
C ARG A 489 -0.57 27.81 2.99
N VAL A 490 -1.15 28.28 1.89
CA VAL A 490 -0.71 27.90 0.55
C VAL A 490 0.03 29.08 -0.11
N ARG A 491 1.15 28.81 -0.78
CA ARG A 491 2.00 29.81 -1.45
C ARG A 491 2.46 29.31 -2.83
N VAL A 492 2.33 30.18 -3.83
CA VAL A 492 2.76 29.87 -5.21
C VAL A 492 4.28 29.72 -5.32
N GLU A 493 5.02 30.48 -4.54
CA GLU A 493 6.49 30.54 -4.56
C GLU A 493 7.10 30.01 -3.25
N CYS A 494 8.42 29.78 -3.27
CA CYS A 494 9.20 29.49 -2.07
C CYS A 494 9.27 30.69 -1.12
N VAL A 495 9.60 30.43 0.15
CA VAL A 495 9.87 31.46 1.15
C VAL A 495 11.33 31.40 1.59
N SER A 496 11.86 32.51 2.11
CA SER A 496 13.23 32.55 2.64
C SER A 496 13.40 31.67 3.88
N ALA A 497 14.63 31.19 4.12
CA ALA A 497 14.97 30.39 5.30
C ALA A 497 14.55 31.08 6.62
N LYS A 498 14.75 32.40 6.72
CA LYS A 498 14.32 33.21 7.86
C LYS A 498 12.80 33.20 8.06
N SER A 499 12.02 33.30 6.97
CA SER A 499 10.56 33.24 7.02
C SER A 499 10.07 31.87 7.48
N LEU A 500 10.70 30.80 6.97
CA LEU A 500 10.38 29.42 7.33
C LEU A 500 10.70 29.13 8.81
N ALA A 501 11.87 29.55 9.29
CA ALA A 501 12.24 29.44 10.71
C ALA A 501 11.26 30.19 11.63
N ASN A 502 10.80 31.38 11.24
CA ASN A 502 9.80 32.13 11.99
C ASN A 502 8.44 31.42 12.04
N TYR A 503 8.01 30.82 10.93
CA TYR A 503 6.77 30.02 10.90
C TYR A 503 6.86 28.80 11.81
N LEU A 504 8.00 28.10 11.81
CA LEU A 504 8.19 26.90 12.64
C LEU A 504 8.23 27.22 14.14
N MET A 505 8.72 28.40 14.52
CA MET A 505 8.81 28.83 15.92
C MET A 505 7.49 29.40 16.49
N SER A 506 6.59 29.93 15.66
CA SER A 506 5.43 30.66 16.19
C SER A 506 4.58 29.79 17.14
N SER A 507 4.33 30.29 18.35
CA SER A 507 3.37 29.71 19.30
C SER A 507 1.96 29.99 18.76
N GLN A 508 1.31 28.92 18.27
CA GLN A 508 0.00 28.87 17.59
C GLN A 508 -0.38 30.11 16.77
#